data_AF-A0AA90QAC4-F1
#
_entry.id   AF-A0AA90QAC4-F1
#
_cell.length_a   1.000
_cell.length_b   1.000
_cell.length_c   1.000
_cell.angle_alpha   90.00
_cell.angle_beta   90.00
_cell.angle_gamma   90.00
#
_symmetry.space_group_name_H-M   'P 1'
#
loop_
_entity.id
_entity.type
_entity.pdbx_description
1 polymer ?
#
loop_
_entity_poly.entity_id
_entity_poly.type
_entity_poly.pdbx_seq_one_letter_code
_entity_poly.pdbx_strand_id
1 'polypeptide(L)'
;MPRKFTTFDPFNSFSTDAQRFLDKKGSVPAWLKDNESDDLLQLWRIGSDAYHAIGEFETQADFEELFLEHQDGIRIFADVLTKEGTHLDFKNQDGVSWQPDFSITPSMEILCVFWQLADSRDKLFETISGHFLFACLEEIDMALMGRVTGTDYLHAVINAVRAFGNYQALATGNGELQKARSELAFLGAKEKHARDPKQGEKLFVLDCWKEWRQKPDSYRSKAAFARAMVDKCEYLESTKNIEDWCREWEKTFEL
;
A
#
# COMPACT_ATOMS: atom_id res chain seq x y z
N MET A 1 0.83 -12.29 -3.97
CA MET A 1 0.59 -12.09 -5.41
C MET A 1 0.46 -10.59 -5.63
N PRO A 2 1.05 -10.00 -6.69
CA PRO A 2 0.80 -8.60 -7.01
C PRO A 2 -0.71 -8.38 -7.18
N ARG A 3 -1.25 -7.32 -6.58
CA ARG A 3 -2.66 -6.95 -6.77
C ARG A 3 -2.79 -6.58 -8.25
N LYS A 4 -3.57 -7.36 -9.00
CA LYS A 4 -3.99 -7.00 -10.34
C LYS A 4 -5.36 -6.35 -10.21
N PHE A 5 -5.63 -5.37 -11.05
CA PHE A 5 -7.00 -4.88 -11.25
C PHE A 5 -7.86 -6.05 -11.72
N THR A 6 -8.64 -6.60 -10.78
CA THR A 6 -9.42 -7.82 -11.01
C THR A 6 -10.88 -7.49 -11.25
N THR A 7 -11.36 -6.36 -10.73
CA THR A 7 -12.76 -5.96 -10.88
C THR A 7 -13.01 -4.85 -11.87
N PHE A 8 -12.07 -3.91 -11.98
CA PHE A 8 -12.09 -2.93 -13.04
C PHE A 8 -10.78 -2.97 -13.83
N ASP A 9 -10.72 -2.27 -14.95
CA ASP A 9 -9.54 -2.12 -15.78
C ASP A 9 -9.39 -0.62 -16.07
N PRO A 10 -8.36 0.06 -15.52
CA PRO A 10 -8.21 1.51 -15.68
C PRO A 10 -8.12 1.93 -17.13
N PHE A 11 -7.37 1.19 -17.95
CA PHE A 11 -7.21 1.50 -19.37
C PHE A 11 -8.57 1.49 -20.08
N ASN A 12 -9.35 0.41 -19.97
CA ASN A 12 -10.68 0.35 -20.59
C ASN A 12 -11.65 1.38 -19.98
N SER A 13 -11.58 1.62 -18.67
CA SER A 13 -12.51 2.52 -17.97
C SER A 13 -12.30 4.00 -18.30
N PHE A 14 -11.06 4.41 -18.59
CA PHE A 14 -10.70 5.83 -18.68
C PHE A 14 -10.11 6.26 -20.03
N SER A 15 -9.74 5.33 -20.91
CA SER A 15 -9.34 5.66 -22.30
C SER A 15 -10.50 6.10 -23.20
N THR A 16 -11.73 6.05 -22.69
CA THR A 16 -12.94 6.46 -23.41
C THR A 16 -13.71 7.50 -22.60
N ASP A 17 -14.54 8.31 -23.27
CA ASP A 17 -15.41 9.29 -22.61
C ASP A 17 -16.57 8.66 -21.81
N ALA A 18 -16.64 7.33 -21.73
CA ALA A 18 -17.70 6.65 -21.03
C ALA A 18 -17.48 6.74 -19.51
N GLN A 19 -18.37 7.44 -18.81
CA GLN A 19 -18.30 7.66 -17.35
C GLN A 19 -18.70 6.42 -16.54
N ARG A 20 -17.97 5.30 -16.71
CA ARG A 20 -18.25 4.01 -16.08
C ARG A 20 -16.99 3.18 -15.89
N PHE A 21 -17.00 2.32 -14.87
CA PHE A 21 -15.96 1.32 -14.68
C PHE A 21 -16.22 0.10 -15.57
N LEU A 22 -15.19 -0.33 -16.28
CA LEU A 22 -15.21 -1.49 -17.18
C LEU A 22 -14.25 -2.56 -16.65
N ASP A 23 -14.57 -3.83 -16.91
CA ASP A 23 -13.64 -4.94 -16.69
C ASP A 23 -12.61 -5.07 -17.83
N LYS A 24 -11.72 -6.06 -17.74
CA LYS A 24 -10.70 -6.35 -18.77
C LYS A 24 -11.26 -6.69 -20.15
N LYS A 25 -12.56 -6.99 -20.26
CA LYS A 25 -13.24 -7.28 -21.53
C LYS A 25 -13.95 -6.03 -22.07
N GLY A 26 -13.74 -4.86 -21.45
CA GLY A 26 -14.44 -3.62 -21.79
C GLY A 26 -15.93 -3.65 -21.44
N SER A 27 -16.35 -4.55 -20.55
CA SER A 27 -17.76 -4.71 -20.18
C SER A 27 -18.05 -4.10 -18.82
N VAL A 28 -19.24 -3.51 -18.65
CA VAL A 28 -19.72 -3.08 -17.32
C VAL A 28 -19.92 -4.33 -16.46
N PRO A 29 -19.24 -4.44 -15.30
CA PRO A 29 -19.45 -5.56 -14.39
C PRO A 29 -20.93 -5.70 -14.03
N ALA A 30 -21.44 -6.92 -13.96
CA ALA A 30 -22.87 -7.16 -13.74
C ALA A 30 -23.41 -6.49 -12.46
N TRP A 31 -22.59 -6.42 -11.41
CA TRP A 31 -22.93 -5.80 -10.13
C TRP A 31 -23.03 -4.26 -10.19
N LEU A 32 -22.48 -3.64 -11.24
CA LEU A 32 -22.46 -2.18 -11.43
C LEU A 32 -23.61 -1.68 -12.33
N LYS A 33 -24.21 -2.56 -13.15
CA LYS A 33 -25.21 -2.18 -14.16
C LYS A 33 -26.45 -1.47 -13.61
N ASP A 34 -26.82 -1.75 -12.37
CA ASP A 34 -28.06 -1.24 -11.75
C ASP A 34 -27.79 -0.24 -10.61
N ASN A 35 -26.54 0.24 -10.48
CA ASN A 35 -26.07 0.84 -9.23
C ASN A 35 -25.22 2.10 -9.43
N GLU A 36 -25.55 2.92 -10.42
CA GLU A 36 -24.94 4.24 -10.61
C GLU A 36 -25.38 5.21 -9.49
N SER A 37 -24.56 5.30 -8.44
CA SER A 37 -24.71 6.30 -7.38
C SER A 37 -23.79 7.49 -7.66
N ASP A 38 -24.17 8.68 -7.20
CA ASP A 38 -23.32 9.89 -7.30
C ASP A 38 -21.89 9.65 -6.78
N ASP A 39 -21.73 8.88 -5.70
CA ASP A 39 -20.42 8.52 -5.13
C ASP A 39 -19.52 7.77 -6.12
N LEU A 40 -20.09 6.89 -6.96
CA LEU A 40 -19.34 6.15 -7.97
C LEU A 40 -18.94 7.05 -9.13
N LEU A 41 -19.78 8.02 -9.49
CA LEU A 41 -19.44 9.02 -10.48
C LEU A 41 -18.29 9.91 -9.99
N GLN A 42 -18.30 10.31 -8.71
CA GLN A 42 -17.17 11.05 -8.12
C GLN A 42 -15.90 10.21 -8.09
N LEU A 43 -16.00 8.94 -7.70
CA LEU A 43 -14.86 8.02 -7.71
C LEU A 43 -14.31 7.82 -9.13
N TRP A 44 -15.20 7.70 -10.12
CA TRP A 44 -14.82 7.59 -11.53
C TRP A 44 -14.10 8.85 -12.00
N ARG A 45 -14.58 10.05 -11.64
CA ARG A 45 -13.92 11.33 -11.99
C ARG A 45 -12.50 11.40 -11.43
N ILE A 46 -12.31 11.06 -10.16
CA ILE A 46 -10.97 11.02 -9.56
C ILE A 46 -10.08 10.00 -10.28
N GLY A 47 -10.61 8.82 -10.61
CA GLY A 47 -9.88 7.81 -11.37
C GLY A 47 -9.51 8.27 -12.78
N SER A 48 -10.42 8.97 -13.46
CA SER A 48 -10.19 9.55 -14.79
C SER A 48 -9.12 10.64 -14.73
N ASP A 49 -9.21 11.56 -13.78
CA ASP A 49 -8.21 12.61 -13.59
C ASP A 49 -6.84 12.00 -13.26
N ALA A 50 -6.80 10.97 -12.40
CA ALA A 50 -5.56 10.28 -12.08
C ALA A 50 -4.97 9.55 -13.29
N TYR A 51 -5.79 8.84 -14.07
CA TYR A 51 -5.37 8.13 -15.27
C TYR A 51 -4.73 9.06 -16.30
N HIS A 52 -5.41 10.17 -16.63
CA HIS A 52 -4.88 11.15 -17.58
C HIS A 52 -3.65 11.91 -17.06
N ALA A 53 -3.51 12.04 -15.74
CA ALA A 53 -2.34 12.64 -15.12
C ALA A 53 -1.09 11.74 -15.17
N ILE A 54 -1.25 10.42 -15.34
CA ILE A 54 -0.10 9.50 -15.48
C ILE A 54 0.60 9.75 -16.82
N GLY A 55 -0.18 9.98 -17.87
CA GLY A 55 0.32 10.27 -19.21
C GLY A 55 -0.61 9.77 -20.31
N GLU A 56 -0.14 9.89 -21.55
CA GLU A 56 -0.79 9.29 -22.71
C GLU A 56 -0.24 7.88 -22.95
N PHE A 57 -1.13 6.95 -23.31
CA PHE A 57 -0.78 5.57 -23.62
C PHE A 57 -1.35 5.23 -25.00
N GLU A 58 -0.54 4.64 -25.88
CA GLU A 58 -1.02 4.21 -27.19
C GLU A 58 -1.79 2.89 -27.06
N THR A 59 -1.37 2.04 -26.12
CA THR A 59 -1.92 0.70 -25.93
C THR A 59 -2.13 0.34 -24.46
N GLN A 60 -2.94 -0.68 -24.22
CA GLN A 60 -3.09 -1.27 -22.89
C GLN A 60 -1.76 -1.83 -22.36
N ALA A 61 -0.89 -2.33 -23.24
CA ALA A 61 0.40 -2.89 -22.83
C ALA A 61 1.31 -1.80 -22.23
N ASP A 62 1.29 -0.59 -22.79
CA ASP A 62 2.08 0.55 -22.30
C ASP A 62 1.64 0.93 -20.87
N PHE A 63 0.32 0.96 -20.62
CA PHE A 63 -0.22 1.19 -19.28
C PHE A 63 0.18 0.08 -18.31
N GLU A 64 0.10 -1.19 -18.72
CA GLU A 64 0.47 -2.34 -17.89
C GLU A 64 1.97 -2.35 -17.56
N GLU A 65 2.84 -1.92 -18.48
CA GLU A 65 4.27 -1.78 -18.24
C GLU A 65 4.55 -0.73 -17.14
N LEU A 66 3.99 0.46 -17.26
CA LEU A 66 4.14 1.51 -16.24
C LEU A 66 3.54 1.11 -14.89
N PHE A 67 2.46 0.33 -14.88
CA PHE A 67 1.91 -0.22 -13.64
C PHE A 67 2.86 -1.25 -13.00
N LEU A 68 3.55 -2.07 -13.78
CA LEU A 68 4.57 -2.99 -13.26
C LEU A 68 5.76 -2.23 -12.68
N GLU A 69 6.22 -1.18 -13.36
CA GLU A 69 7.24 -0.27 -12.83
C GLU A 69 6.80 0.37 -11.50
N HIS A 70 5.53 0.77 -11.40
CA HIS A 70 4.96 1.26 -10.16
C HIS A 70 5.11 0.22 -9.04
N GLN A 71 4.70 -1.03 -9.27
CA GLN A 71 4.78 -2.09 -8.27
C GLN A 71 6.22 -2.39 -7.84
N ASP A 72 7.16 -2.43 -8.79
CA ASP A 72 8.57 -2.62 -8.49
C ASP A 72 9.13 -1.44 -7.69
N GLY A 73 8.73 -0.20 -8.01
CA GLY A 73 9.09 1.00 -7.24
C GLY A 73 8.58 0.96 -5.81
N ILE A 74 7.32 0.55 -5.58
CA ILE A 74 6.78 0.37 -4.22
C ILE A 74 7.59 -0.66 -3.42
N ARG A 75 8.00 -1.77 -4.05
CA ARG A 75 8.86 -2.77 -3.39
C ARG A 75 10.22 -2.18 -3.04
N ILE A 76 10.83 -1.41 -3.94
CA ILE A 76 12.11 -0.74 -3.68
C ILE A 76 11.96 0.25 -2.52
N PHE A 77 10.90 1.05 -2.47
CA PHE A 77 10.64 1.98 -1.38
C PHE A 77 10.46 1.24 -0.05
N ALA A 78 9.69 0.15 -0.03
CA ALA A 78 9.53 -0.68 1.15
C ALA A 78 10.87 -1.26 1.64
N ASP A 79 11.72 -1.75 0.73
CA ASP A 79 13.04 -2.28 1.06
C ASP A 79 13.97 -1.19 1.63
N VAL A 80 13.94 0.02 1.06
CA VAL A 80 14.69 1.18 1.58
C VAL A 80 14.20 1.54 2.97
N LEU A 81 12.87 1.69 3.15
CA LEU A 81 12.28 2.02 4.45
C LEU A 81 12.52 0.93 5.49
N THR A 82 12.62 -0.34 5.10
CA THR A 82 12.93 -1.43 6.02
C THR A 82 14.39 -1.35 6.48
N LYS A 83 15.32 -1.07 5.56
CA LYS A 83 16.75 -0.90 5.89
C LYS A 83 16.99 0.33 6.75
N GLU A 84 16.49 1.49 6.32
CA GLU A 84 16.64 2.77 7.01
C GLU A 84 15.79 2.85 8.29
N GLY A 85 14.66 2.14 8.33
CA GLY A 85 13.72 2.11 9.46
C GLY A 85 14.35 1.61 10.76
N THR A 86 15.41 0.80 10.66
CA THR A 86 16.23 0.40 11.82
C THR A 86 16.88 1.58 12.53
N HIS A 87 17.02 2.73 11.87
CA HIS A 87 17.56 3.98 12.42
C HIS A 87 16.49 5.04 12.70
N LEU A 88 15.23 4.78 12.33
CA LEU A 88 14.11 5.70 12.55
C LEU A 88 13.29 5.23 13.76
N ASP A 89 13.12 6.13 14.73
CA ASP A 89 12.27 5.89 15.91
C ASP A 89 10.85 6.38 15.61
N PHE A 90 10.02 5.49 15.05
CA PHE A 90 8.62 5.81 14.85
C PHE A 90 7.89 5.72 16.18
N LYS A 91 7.39 6.83 16.73
CA LYS A 91 6.62 6.85 18.00
C LYS A 91 5.20 7.29 17.79
N ASN A 92 4.16 6.57 18.22
CA ASN A 92 2.77 7.02 18.11
C ASN A 92 2.48 8.34 18.86
N GLN A 93 1.23 8.84 18.85
CA GLN A 93 0.88 10.11 19.54
C GLN A 93 1.15 10.07 21.05
N ASP A 94 1.13 8.88 21.65
CA ASP A 94 1.42 8.65 23.07
C ASP A 94 2.93 8.46 23.36
N GLY A 95 3.80 8.57 22.34
CA GLY A 95 5.24 8.40 22.46
C GLY A 95 5.72 6.94 22.46
N VAL A 96 4.84 5.98 22.17
CA VAL A 96 5.17 4.55 22.10
C VAL A 96 5.88 4.24 20.79
N SER A 97 7.13 3.76 20.87
CA SER A 97 7.88 3.32 19.70
C SER A 97 7.21 2.12 19.02
N TRP A 98 7.16 2.16 17.70
CA TRP A 98 6.68 1.09 16.83
C TRP A 98 7.65 0.94 15.66
N GLN A 99 7.66 -0.24 15.04
CA GLN A 99 8.54 -0.54 13.91
C GLN A 99 7.69 -1.09 12.76
N PRO A 100 7.39 -0.26 11.74
CA PRO A 100 6.57 -0.67 10.60
C PRO A 100 7.14 -1.90 9.91
N ASP A 101 6.25 -2.80 9.54
CA ASP A 101 6.57 -3.86 8.60
C ASP A 101 6.20 -3.46 7.17
N PHE A 102 7.11 -2.75 6.51
CA PHE A 102 6.88 -2.29 5.15
C PHE A 102 6.71 -3.41 4.11
N SER A 103 7.03 -4.67 4.45
CA SER A 103 6.81 -5.81 3.53
C SER A 103 5.32 -6.17 3.36
N ILE A 104 4.48 -5.77 4.32
CA ILE A 104 3.03 -6.02 4.31
C ILE A 104 2.21 -4.72 4.30
N THR A 105 2.88 -3.58 4.39
CA THR A 105 2.25 -2.26 4.34
C THR A 105 1.64 -2.00 2.96
N PRO A 106 0.40 -1.46 2.88
CA PRO A 106 -0.19 -1.02 1.61
C PRO A 106 0.67 0.03 0.88
N SER A 107 0.64 0.00 -0.47
CA SER A 107 1.40 0.93 -1.34
C SER A 107 1.27 2.39 -0.90
N MET A 108 0.04 2.83 -0.60
CA MET A 108 -0.24 4.21 -0.21
C MET A 108 0.48 4.62 1.08
N GLU A 109 0.56 3.74 2.08
CA GLU A 109 1.24 4.02 3.35
C GLU A 109 2.77 4.07 3.16
N ILE A 110 3.32 3.16 2.34
CA ILE A 110 4.74 3.20 1.94
C ILE A 110 5.05 4.55 1.29
N LEU A 111 4.23 4.99 0.34
CA LEU A 111 4.43 6.28 -0.34
C LEU A 111 4.34 7.47 0.61
N CYS A 112 3.40 7.46 1.56
CA CYS A 112 3.25 8.54 2.53
C CYS A 112 4.48 8.67 3.43
N VAL A 113 5.00 7.53 3.92
CA VAL A 113 6.20 7.53 4.78
C VAL A 113 7.44 7.91 3.96
N PHE A 114 7.58 7.35 2.76
CA PHE A 114 8.71 7.63 1.89
C PHE A 114 8.75 9.10 1.47
N TRP A 115 7.61 9.69 1.13
CA TRP A 115 7.50 11.11 0.77
C TRP A 115 7.93 12.03 1.92
N GLN A 116 7.61 11.70 3.17
CA GLN A 116 8.02 12.49 4.33
C GLN A 116 9.53 12.44 4.58
N LEU A 117 10.17 11.32 4.24
CA LEU A 117 11.60 11.10 4.44
C LEU A 117 12.43 11.63 3.27
N ALA A 118 11.85 11.73 2.07
CA ALA A 118 12.51 12.31 0.91
C ALA A 118 12.82 13.80 1.14
N ASP A 119 14.09 14.22 1.00
CA ASP A 119 14.45 15.65 1.01
C ASP A 119 13.87 16.32 -0.22
N SER A 120 13.07 17.38 -0.03
CA SER A 120 12.47 18.37 -0.96
C SER A 120 13.26 18.80 -2.21
N ARG A 121 14.52 18.37 -2.35
CA ARG A 121 15.48 18.83 -3.36
C ARG A 121 15.92 17.75 -4.37
N ASP A 122 15.42 16.52 -4.25
CA ASP A 122 15.92 15.38 -5.04
C ASP A 122 15.02 14.99 -6.22
N LYS A 123 15.59 14.36 -7.26
CA LYS A 123 14.85 13.84 -8.44
C LYS A 123 13.78 12.79 -8.10
N LEU A 124 13.84 12.28 -6.88
CA LEU A 124 12.90 11.33 -6.29
C LEU A 124 11.45 11.85 -6.26
N PHE A 125 11.21 13.17 -6.28
CA PHE A 125 9.85 13.73 -6.29
C PHE A 125 9.05 13.42 -7.55
N GLU A 126 9.69 13.54 -8.72
CA GLU A 126 9.02 13.26 -9.99
C GLU A 126 8.56 11.80 -10.01
N THR A 127 9.42 10.90 -9.56
CA THR A 127 9.11 9.47 -9.41
C THR A 127 7.95 9.24 -8.43
N ILE A 128 7.99 9.81 -7.22
CA ILE A 128 6.94 9.62 -6.20
C ILE A 128 5.58 10.10 -6.68
N SER A 129 5.52 11.21 -7.42
CA SER A 129 4.25 11.78 -7.90
C SER A 129 3.45 10.81 -8.77
N GLY A 130 4.13 10.11 -9.70
CA GLY A 130 3.51 9.08 -10.54
C GLY A 130 3.01 7.89 -9.72
N HIS A 131 3.74 7.49 -8.67
CA HIS A 131 3.28 6.40 -7.81
C HIS A 131 2.01 6.74 -7.03
N PHE A 132 1.77 8.00 -6.64
CA PHE A 132 0.51 8.39 -6.01
C PHE A 132 -0.69 8.27 -6.96
N LEU A 133 -0.51 8.47 -8.27
CA LEU A 133 -1.57 8.29 -9.26
C LEU A 133 -1.96 6.82 -9.40
N PHE A 134 -0.98 5.91 -9.50
CA PHE A 134 -1.25 4.48 -9.52
C PHE A 134 -1.85 3.98 -8.20
N ALA A 135 -1.36 4.46 -7.05
CA ALA A 135 -1.96 4.16 -5.75
C ALA A 135 -3.43 4.62 -5.67
N CYS A 136 -3.77 5.76 -6.29
CA CYS A 136 -5.16 6.19 -6.43
C CYS A 136 -6.00 5.16 -7.19
N LEU A 137 -5.51 4.67 -8.34
CA LEU A 137 -6.20 3.64 -9.13
C LEU A 137 -6.34 2.32 -8.36
N GLU A 138 -5.31 1.87 -7.63
CA GLU A 138 -5.37 0.67 -6.79
C GLU A 138 -6.44 0.80 -5.70
N GLU A 139 -6.54 1.96 -5.03
CA GLU A 139 -7.52 2.21 -3.98
C GLU A 139 -8.95 2.33 -4.52
N ILE A 140 -9.12 2.78 -5.77
CA ILE A 140 -10.40 2.68 -6.48
C ILE A 140 -10.79 1.21 -6.68
N ASP A 141 -9.86 0.30 -7.04
CA ASP A 141 -10.18 -1.15 -7.19
C ASP A 141 -10.65 -1.71 -5.86
N MET A 142 -9.93 -1.36 -4.80
CA MET A 142 -10.24 -1.79 -3.44
C MET A 142 -11.60 -1.27 -2.98
N ALA A 143 -11.97 -0.03 -3.32
CA ALA A 143 -13.28 0.53 -3.02
C ALA A 143 -14.40 -0.19 -3.78
N LEU A 144 -14.21 -0.46 -5.08
CA LEU A 144 -15.16 -1.20 -5.90
C LEU A 144 -15.34 -2.63 -5.37
N MET A 145 -14.23 -3.32 -5.07
CA MET A 145 -14.23 -4.63 -4.43
C MET A 145 -14.90 -4.62 -3.06
N GLY A 146 -14.65 -3.58 -2.26
CA GLY A 146 -15.24 -3.41 -0.94
C GLY A 146 -16.75 -3.38 -1.01
N ARG A 147 -17.27 -2.59 -1.94
CA ARG A 147 -18.71 -2.46 -2.19
C ARG A 147 -19.34 -3.79 -2.63
N VAL A 148 -18.67 -4.55 -3.49
CA VAL A 148 -19.18 -5.85 -3.97
C VAL A 148 -19.19 -6.90 -2.87
N THR A 149 -18.13 -6.93 -2.05
CA THR A 149 -17.95 -7.94 -1.00
C THR A 149 -18.66 -7.59 0.31
N GLY A 150 -19.20 -6.38 0.44
CA GLY A 150 -19.77 -5.87 1.70
C GLY A 150 -18.70 -5.57 2.75
N THR A 151 -17.44 -5.40 2.34
CA THR A 151 -16.34 -4.98 3.23
C THR A 151 -16.23 -3.46 3.27
N ASP A 152 -15.41 -2.91 4.19
CA ASP A 152 -15.25 -1.47 4.35
C ASP A 152 -14.59 -0.82 3.12
N TYR A 153 -15.43 -0.34 2.21
CA TYR A 153 -15.02 0.38 1.00
C TYR A 153 -14.71 1.86 1.27
N LEU A 154 -15.22 2.43 2.36
CA LEU A 154 -15.07 3.86 2.65
C LEU A 154 -13.61 4.19 2.93
N HIS A 155 -12.90 3.30 3.63
CA HIS A 155 -11.46 3.44 3.85
C HIS A 155 -10.68 3.56 2.52
N ALA A 156 -11.02 2.72 1.53
CA ALA A 156 -10.38 2.73 0.22
C ALA A 156 -10.74 4.00 -0.59
N VAL A 157 -11.98 4.46 -0.53
CA VAL A 157 -12.39 5.75 -1.16
C VAL A 157 -11.58 6.91 -0.58
N ILE A 158 -11.44 6.97 0.75
CA ILE A 158 -10.65 8.01 1.42
C ILE A 158 -9.18 7.94 0.98
N ASN A 159 -8.63 6.73 0.86
CA ASN A 159 -7.25 6.55 0.41
C ASN A 159 -7.05 6.97 -1.06
N ALA A 160 -8.00 6.69 -1.96
CA ALA A 160 -7.96 7.16 -3.34
C ALA A 160 -7.94 8.70 -3.41
N VAL A 161 -8.86 9.36 -2.70
CA VAL A 161 -8.92 10.83 -2.61
C VAL A 161 -7.62 11.41 -2.05
N ARG A 162 -7.04 10.77 -1.03
CA ARG A 162 -5.77 11.18 -0.43
C ARG A 162 -4.60 11.03 -1.41
N ALA A 163 -4.53 9.90 -2.12
CA ALA A 163 -3.47 9.63 -3.09
C ALA A 163 -3.48 10.70 -4.20
N PHE A 164 -4.65 10.97 -4.78
CA PHE A 164 -4.79 12.02 -5.79
C PHE A 164 -4.48 13.41 -5.23
N GLY A 165 -4.95 13.74 -4.02
CA GLY A 165 -4.63 15.01 -3.37
C GLY A 165 -3.14 15.20 -3.06
N ASN A 166 -2.40 14.12 -2.77
CA ASN A 166 -0.96 14.15 -2.58
C ASN A 166 -0.23 14.39 -3.91
N TYR A 167 -0.66 13.73 -4.98
CA TYR A 167 -0.20 14.04 -6.33
C TYR A 167 -0.42 15.52 -6.67
N GLN A 168 -1.63 16.06 -6.45
CA GLN A 168 -1.92 17.46 -6.74
C GLN A 168 -0.99 18.41 -5.97
N ALA A 169 -0.74 18.13 -4.69
CA ALA A 169 0.20 18.92 -3.90
C ALA A 169 1.61 18.92 -4.50
N LEU A 170 2.10 17.75 -4.93
CA LEU A 170 3.38 17.63 -5.64
C LEU A 170 3.38 18.42 -6.95
N ALA A 171 2.35 18.22 -7.79
CA ALA A 171 2.22 18.86 -9.09
C ALA A 171 2.15 20.39 -9.02
N THR A 172 1.66 20.97 -7.92
CA THR A 172 1.63 22.43 -7.76
C THR A 172 3.01 23.08 -7.62
N GLY A 173 4.05 22.32 -7.25
CA GLY A 173 5.36 22.89 -6.90
C GLY A 173 5.37 23.76 -5.64
N ASN A 174 4.25 23.88 -4.91
CA ASN A 174 4.16 24.69 -3.71
C ASN A 174 4.75 23.93 -2.52
N GLY A 175 5.98 24.30 -2.13
CA GLY A 175 6.71 23.64 -1.04
C GLY A 175 6.00 23.66 0.32
N GLU A 176 5.21 24.70 0.64
CA GLU A 176 4.44 24.74 1.89
C GLU A 176 3.28 23.74 1.88
N LEU A 177 2.53 23.70 0.77
CA LEU A 177 1.43 22.75 0.58
C LEU A 177 1.95 21.30 0.55
N GLN A 178 3.07 21.07 -0.13
CA GLN A 178 3.74 19.77 -0.18
C GLN A 178 4.15 19.32 1.23
N LYS A 179 4.81 20.20 1.99
CA LYS A 179 5.22 19.89 3.37
C LYS A 179 4.02 19.58 4.27
N ALA A 180 2.99 20.43 4.26
CA ALA A 180 1.80 20.23 5.08
C ALA A 180 1.07 18.92 4.74
N ARG A 181 0.99 18.58 3.44
CA ARG A 181 0.38 17.32 2.98
C ARG A 181 1.22 16.10 3.32
N SER A 182 2.53 16.19 3.15
CA SER A 182 3.45 15.11 3.51
C SER A 182 3.38 14.80 5.02
N GLU A 183 3.37 15.84 5.86
CA GLU A 183 3.24 15.67 7.32
C GLU A 183 1.90 15.02 7.69
N LEU A 184 0.79 15.47 7.10
CA LEU A 184 -0.53 14.89 7.34
C LEU A 184 -0.61 13.42 6.88
N ALA A 185 -0.03 13.13 5.71
CA ALA A 185 0.02 11.79 5.13
C ALA A 185 0.83 10.84 6.02
N PHE A 186 1.99 11.29 6.48
CA PHE A 186 2.84 10.56 7.43
C PHE A 186 2.14 10.28 8.75
N LEU A 187 1.52 11.30 9.36
CA LEU A 187 0.78 11.13 10.62
C LEU A 187 -0.38 10.14 10.46
N GLY A 188 -1.07 10.16 9.31
CA GLY A 188 -2.13 9.20 9.00
C GLY A 188 -1.63 7.76 8.88
N ALA A 189 -0.56 7.53 8.11
CA ALA A 189 0.06 6.21 7.96
C ALA A 189 0.56 5.68 9.32
N LYS A 190 1.21 6.55 10.08
CA LYS A 190 1.74 6.27 11.41
C LYS A 190 0.67 5.86 12.41
N GLU A 191 -0.43 6.60 12.50
CA GLU A 191 -1.54 6.28 13.41
C GLU A 191 -2.21 4.96 13.02
N LYS A 192 -2.35 4.70 11.72
CA LYS A 192 -2.94 3.46 11.23
C LYS A 192 -2.09 2.25 11.64
N HIS A 193 -0.78 2.32 11.45
CA HIS A 193 0.10 1.24 11.88
C HIS A 193 0.15 1.05 13.39
N ALA A 194 0.10 2.12 14.17
CA ALA A 194 0.05 2.03 15.64
C ALA A 194 -1.19 1.28 16.14
N ARG A 195 -2.28 1.28 15.36
CA ARG A 195 -3.53 0.57 15.66
C ARG A 195 -3.64 -0.81 15.00
N ASP A 196 -2.69 -1.19 14.15
CA ASP A 196 -2.74 -2.47 13.42
C ASP A 196 -2.43 -3.64 14.39
N PRO A 197 -3.41 -4.52 14.68
CA PRO A 197 -3.21 -5.61 15.63
C PRO A 197 -2.11 -6.59 15.18
N LYS A 198 -1.82 -6.67 13.87
CA LYS A 198 -0.73 -7.50 13.33
C LYS A 198 0.64 -7.09 13.85
N GLN A 199 0.83 -5.82 14.21
CA GLN A 199 2.10 -5.36 14.78
C GLN A 199 2.32 -5.95 16.19
N GLY A 200 1.26 -6.03 17.00
CA GLY A 200 1.30 -6.71 18.29
C GLY A 200 1.65 -8.19 18.14
N GLU A 201 1.05 -8.86 17.16
CA GLU A 201 1.34 -10.27 16.88
C GLU A 201 2.74 -10.48 16.31
N LYS A 202 3.25 -9.57 15.48
CA LYS A 202 4.65 -9.63 15.00
C LYS A 202 5.64 -9.54 16.16
N LEU A 203 5.39 -8.69 17.16
CA LEU A 203 6.21 -8.63 18.38
C LEU A 203 6.16 -9.95 19.17
N PHE A 204 4.97 -10.53 19.34
CA PHE A 204 4.80 -11.83 19.96
C PHE A 204 5.58 -12.94 19.22
N VAL A 205 5.50 -12.96 17.88
CA VAL A 205 6.26 -13.90 17.03
C VAL A 205 7.77 -13.70 17.18
N LEU A 206 8.24 -12.44 17.26
CA LEU A 206 9.65 -12.14 17.48
C LEU A 206 10.14 -12.69 18.83
N ASP A 207 9.34 -12.59 19.89
CA ASP A 207 9.72 -13.12 21.20
C ASP A 207 9.73 -14.66 21.20
N CYS A 208 8.73 -15.31 20.58
CA CYS A 208 8.74 -16.76 20.35
C CYS A 208 9.95 -17.20 19.51
N TRP A 209 10.35 -16.38 18.53
CA TRP A 209 11.52 -16.64 17.70
C TRP A 209 12.81 -16.60 18.52
N LYS A 210 13.00 -15.59 19.37
CA LYS A 210 14.17 -15.49 20.27
C LYS A 210 14.25 -16.70 21.21
N GLU A 211 13.12 -17.12 21.79
CA GLU A 211 13.06 -18.32 22.62
C GLU A 211 13.44 -19.59 21.84
N TRP A 212 12.89 -19.75 20.63
CA TRP A 212 13.22 -20.89 19.79
C TRP A 212 14.71 -20.91 19.41
N ARG A 213 15.32 -19.74 19.13
CA ARG A 213 16.76 -19.65 18.86
C ARG A 213 17.61 -20.07 20.06
N GLN A 214 17.13 -19.85 21.29
CA GLN A 214 17.79 -20.35 22.50
C GLN A 214 17.53 -21.85 22.75
N LYS A 215 16.40 -22.39 22.27
CA LYS A 215 16.00 -23.80 22.42
C LYS A 215 15.54 -24.39 21.08
N PRO A 216 16.47 -24.71 20.16
CA PRO A 216 16.15 -25.08 18.78
C PRO A 216 15.28 -26.32 18.64
N ASP A 217 15.28 -27.21 19.64
CA ASP A 217 14.53 -28.47 19.63
C ASP A 217 13.00 -28.29 19.60
N SER A 218 12.51 -27.09 19.93
CA SER A 218 11.08 -26.78 19.98
C SER A 218 10.41 -26.77 18.59
N TYR A 219 11.17 -26.43 17.54
CA TYR A 219 10.68 -26.45 16.16
C TYR A 219 11.76 -26.94 15.20
N ARG A 220 11.40 -27.88 14.32
CA ARG A 220 12.36 -28.52 13.40
C ARG A 220 12.86 -27.59 12.27
N SER A 221 12.10 -26.57 11.91
CA SER A 221 12.44 -25.65 10.81
C SER A 221 11.65 -24.34 10.91
N LYS A 222 12.08 -23.32 10.16
CA LYS A 222 11.38 -22.02 10.11
C LYS A 222 9.95 -22.17 9.62
N ALA A 223 9.71 -23.08 8.66
CA ALA A 223 8.38 -23.39 8.18
C ALA A 223 7.50 -24.04 9.26
N ALA A 224 8.08 -24.91 10.11
CA ALA A 224 7.34 -25.50 11.23
C ALA A 224 7.01 -24.45 12.31
N PHE A 225 7.96 -23.57 12.61
CA PHE A 225 7.75 -22.42 13.48
C PHE A 225 6.67 -21.49 12.93
N ALA A 226 6.77 -21.09 11.65
CA ALA A 226 5.84 -20.16 11.02
C ALA A 226 4.40 -20.69 11.02
N ARG A 227 4.19 -21.98 10.72
CA ARG A 227 2.85 -22.61 10.86
C ARG A 227 2.33 -22.52 12.29
N ALA A 228 3.16 -22.89 13.27
CA ALA A 228 2.76 -22.83 14.67
C ALA A 228 2.49 -21.40 15.16
N MET A 229 3.11 -20.39 14.56
CA MET A 229 2.85 -18.98 14.88
C MET A 229 1.55 -18.49 14.23
N VAL A 230 1.27 -18.85 12.98
CA VAL A 230 -0.04 -18.60 12.35
C VAL A 230 -1.16 -19.21 13.18
N ASP A 231 -1.01 -20.45 13.65
CA ASP A 231 -2.01 -21.11 14.50
C ASP A 231 -2.24 -20.42 15.86
N LYS A 232 -1.26 -19.63 16.34
CA LYS A 232 -1.31 -18.92 17.62
C LYS A 232 -1.78 -17.47 17.51
N CYS A 233 -1.80 -16.92 16.30
CA CYS A 233 -2.13 -15.52 16.04
C CYS A 233 -3.53 -15.43 15.42
N GLU A 234 -4.30 -14.41 15.81
CA GLU A 234 -5.64 -14.12 15.31
C GLU A 234 -5.60 -13.40 13.96
N TYR A 235 -4.65 -12.49 13.75
CA TYR A 235 -4.60 -11.61 12.57
C TYR A 235 -3.51 -11.97 11.54
N LEU A 236 -2.54 -12.81 11.91
CA LEU A 236 -1.48 -13.29 11.00
C LEU A 236 -1.90 -14.56 10.25
N GLU A 237 -2.08 -14.45 8.93
CA GLU A 237 -2.55 -15.56 8.09
C GLU A 237 -1.44 -16.19 7.21
N SER A 238 -0.30 -15.52 7.05
CA SER A 238 0.73 -15.89 6.07
C SER A 238 1.97 -16.48 6.74
N THR A 239 2.17 -17.78 6.60
CA THR A 239 3.42 -18.44 7.03
C THR A 239 4.63 -17.88 6.29
N LYS A 240 4.45 -17.47 5.03
CA LYS A 240 5.51 -16.85 4.22
C LYS A 240 6.03 -15.58 4.87
N ASN A 241 5.15 -14.71 5.38
CA ASN A 241 5.57 -13.45 5.99
C ASN A 241 6.41 -13.73 7.24
N ILE A 242 5.96 -14.68 8.08
CA ILE A 242 6.72 -15.08 9.27
C ILE A 242 8.07 -15.71 8.90
N GLU A 243 8.14 -16.55 7.85
CA GLU A 243 9.42 -17.08 7.37
C GLU A 243 10.36 -15.99 6.86
N ASP A 244 9.83 -14.99 6.16
CA ASP A 244 10.60 -13.86 5.65
C ASP A 244 11.11 -12.98 6.82
N TRP A 245 10.30 -12.75 7.86
CA TRP A 245 10.76 -12.10 9.11
C TRP A 245 11.87 -12.89 9.81
N CYS A 246 11.73 -14.21 9.92
CA CYS A 246 12.76 -15.07 10.50
C CYS A 246 14.10 -14.91 9.77
N ARG A 247 14.09 -14.78 8.43
CA ARG A 247 15.31 -14.56 7.63
C ARG A 247 15.89 -13.17 7.83
N GLU A 248 15.04 -12.16 7.99
CA GLU A 248 15.45 -10.80 8.27
C GLU A 248 16.12 -10.71 9.65
N TRP A 249 15.46 -11.23 10.69
CA TRP A 249 15.96 -11.26 12.04
C TRP A 249 17.30 -12.00 12.17
N GLU A 250 17.51 -13.09 11.43
CA GLU A 250 18.82 -13.76 11.40
C GLU A 250 19.95 -12.85 10.89
N LYS A 251 19.68 -11.99 9.91
CA LYS A 251 20.67 -11.03 9.41
C LYS A 251 20.92 -9.92 10.42
N THR A 252 19.88 -9.47 11.11
CA THR A 252 19.97 -8.37 12.07
C THR A 252 20.64 -8.78 13.38
N PHE A 253 20.37 -9.99 13.86
CA PHE A 253 20.80 -10.40 15.20
C PHE A 253 22.18 -11.08 15.27
N GLU A 254 22.95 -11.20 14.15
CA GLU A 254 24.25 -11.91 14.06
C GLU A 254 24.63 -12.68 15.35
N LEU A 255 23.98 -13.85 15.53
CA LEU A 255 24.30 -14.82 16.58
C LEU A 255 25.23 -15.89 16.01
#